data_AF-A0AAE0B543-F1
#
_entry.id   AF-A0AAE0B543-F1
#
_cell.length_a   1.000
_cell.length_b   1.000
_cell.length_c   1.000
_cell.angle_alpha   90.00
_cell.angle_beta   90.00
_cell.angle_gamma   90.00
#
_symmetry.space_group_name_H-M   'P 1'
#
loop_
_entity.id
_entity.type
_entity.pdbx_description
1 polymer ?
#
loop_
_entity_poly.entity_id
_entity_poly.type
_entity_poly.pdbx_seq_one_letter_code
_entity_poly.pdbx_strand_id
1 'polypeptide(L)'
;MFRLYARLKAVKRILKDKTSVCYGAIHQKVAQAKERLEQDQREILMYGGHADYVKKEKECLHEFLSISKAEEAYYKQKSRVQWLNLGEQNSYFFKLVKI
;
A
#
# COMPACT_ATOMS: atom_id res chain seq x y z
N MET A 1 31.54 13.31 -3.14
CA MET A 1 30.83 12.01 -3.12
C MET A 1 30.20 11.64 -1.77
N PHE A 2 30.93 11.69 -0.64
CA PHE A 2 30.43 11.21 0.67
C PHE A 2 29.25 12.02 1.26
N ARG A 3 29.26 13.35 1.06
CA ARG A 3 28.24 14.26 1.62
C ARG A 3 26.84 14.02 1.02
N LEU A 4 26.77 13.71 -0.27
CA LEU A 4 25.53 13.35 -0.95
C LEU A 4 25.01 11.99 -0.48
N TYR A 5 25.89 10.99 -0.40
CA TYR A 5 25.56 9.66 0.11
C TYR A 5 25.00 9.72 1.54
N ALA A 6 25.64 10.46 2.44
CA ALA A 6 25.18 10.62 3.82
C ALA A 6 23.77 11.24 3.90
N ARG A 7 23.50 12.27 3.08
CA ARG A 7 22.17 12.91 2.98
C ARG A 7 21.12 11.93 2.44
N LEU A 8 21.42 11.21 1.37
CA LEU A 8 20.51 10.19 0.81
C LEU A 8 20.23 9.07 1.81
N LYS A 9 21.22 8.66 2.61
CA LYS A 9 21.05 7.63 3.65
C LYS A 9 20.16 8.13 4.79
N ALA A 10 20.27 9.38 5.18
CA ALA A 10 19.38 10.00 6.16
C ALA A 10 17.93 10.04 5.65
N VAL A 11 17.73 10.49 4.40
CA VAL A 11 16.40 10.50 3.75
C VAL A 11 15.82 9.09 3.66
N LYS A 12 16.62 8.09 3.25
CA LYS A 12 16.20 6.69 3.19
C LYS A 12 15.69 6.17 4.53
N ARG A 13 16.36 6.54 5.63
CA ARG A 13 15.94 6.17 6.99
C ARG A 13 14.57 6.78 7.33
N ILE A 14 14.43 8.09 7.15
CA ILE A 14 13.17 8.80 7.41
C ILE A 14 12.02 8.20 6.59
N LEU A 15 12.26 7.93 5.30
CA LEU A 15 11.26 7.31 4.43
C LEU A 15 10.89 5.90 4.91
N LYS A 16 11.85 5.07 5.32
CA LYS A 16 11.57 3.75 5.89
C LYS A 16 10.73 3.83 7.15
N ASP A 17 11.06 4.75 8.05
CA ASP A 17 10.32 4.92 9.31
C ASP A 17 8.88 5.37 9.02
N LYS A 18 8.69 6.33 8.12
CA LYS A 18 7.36 6.77 7.68
C LYS A 18 6.59 5.67 6.97
N THR A 19 7.25 4.87 6.12
CA THR A 19 6.62 3.73 5.47
C THR A 19 6.20 2.68 6.50
N SER A 20 7.03 2.40 7.51
CA SER A 20 6.70 1.47 8.57
C SER A 20 5.49 1.93 9.39
N VAL A 21 5.44 3.21 9.76
CA VAL A 21 4.32 3.76 10.54
C VAL A 21 3.02 3.81 9.71
N CYS A 22 3.08 4.29 8.47
CA CYS A 22 1.88 4.42 7.64
C CYS A 22 1.37 3.06 7.12
N TYR A 23 2.29 2.18 6.72
CA TYR A 23 1.97 0.95 5.99
C TYR A 23 2.21 -0.34 6.77
N GLY A 24 2.83 -0.29 7.96
CA GLY A 24 3.16 -1.49 8.76
C GLY A 24 1.96 -2.34 9.18
N ALA A 25 0.75 -1.79 9.06
CA ALA A 25 -0.50 -2.50 9.26
C ALA A 25 -1.50 -2.25 8.11
N ILE A 26 -1.04 -1.86 6.91
CA ILE A 26 -1.98 -1.51 5.82
C ILE A 26 -2.86 -2.69 5.43
N HIS A 27 -2.31 -3.90 5.43
CA HIS A 27 -3.06 -5.11 5.17
C HIS A 27 -4.16 -5.36 6.21
N GLN A 28 -3.85 -5.14 7.49
CA GLN A 28 -4.84 -5.24 8.57
C GLN A 28 -5.92 -4.15 8.44
N LYS A 29 -5.55 -2.93 8.04
CA LYS A 29 -6.50 -1.83 7.80
C LYS A 29 -7.43 -2.13 6.62
N VAL A 30 -6.93 -2.72 5.54
CA VAL A 30 -7.75 -3.17 4.41
C VAL A 30 -8.72 -4.26 4.86
N ALA A 31 -8.24 -5.25 5.60
CA ALA A 31 -9.09 -6.32 6.13
C ALA A 31 -10.21 -5.79 7.05
N GLN A 32 -9.88 -4.87 7.96
CA GLN A 32 -10.86 -4.23 8.85
C GLN A 32 -11.87 -3.37 8.07
N ALA A 33 -11.42 -2.58 7.10
CA ALA A 33 -12.31 -1.77 6.26
C ALA A 33 -13.26 -2.65 5.43
N LYS A 34 -12.76 -3.79 4.92
CA LYS A 34 -13.57 -4.77 4.22
C LYS A 34 -14.63 -5.40 5.13
N GLU A 35 -14.24 -5.83 6.33
CA GLU A 35 -15.17 -6.43 7.29
C GLU A 35 -16.28 -5.45 7.70
N ARG A 36 -15.95 -4.17 7.91
CA ARG A 36 -16.93 -3.11 8.16
C ARG A 36 -17.91 -2.94 7.01
N LEU A 37 -17.40 -2.90 5.77
CA LEU A 37 -18.22 -2.78 4.57
C LEU A 37 -19.17 -3.98 4.44
N GLU A 38 -18.68 -5.20 4.64
CA GLU A 38 -19.49 -6.43 4.59
C GLU A 38 -20.53 -6.49 5.71
N GLN A 39 -20.24 -5.91 6.87
CA GLN A 39 -21.21 -5.78 7.95
C GLN A 39 -22.31 -4.77 7.58
N ASP A 40 -21.94 -3.57 7.13
CA ASP A 40 -22.90 -2.54 6.71
C ASP A 40 -23.80 -3.04 5.55
N GLN A 41 -23.24 -3.78 4.59
CA GLN A 41 -23.99 -4.39 3.49
C GLN A 41 -24.98 -5.46 3.97
N ARG A 42 -24.60 -6.29 4.97
CA ARG A 42 -25.52 -7.26 5.58
C ARG A 42 -26.65 -6.58 6.34
N GLU A 43 -26.35 -5.50 7.06
CA GLU A 43 -27.36 -4.72 7.79
C GLU A 43 -28.38 -4.09 6.82
N ILE A 44 -27.92 -3.52 5.70
CA ILE A 44 -28.80 -3.00 4.64
C ILE A 44 -29.74 -4.08 4.08
N LEU A 45 -29.21 -5.28 3.85
CA LEU A 45 -29.96 -6.40 3.30
C LEU A 45 -31.02 -6.91 4.29
N MET A 46 -30.74 -6.86 5.60
CA MET A 46 -31.66 -7.32 6.64
C MET A 46 -32.74 -6.31 7.02
N TYR A 47 -32.41 -5.02 7.11
CA TYR A 47 -33.34 -3.99 7.62
C TYR A 47 -34.10 -3.21 6.54
N GLY A 48 -33.90 -3.56 5.26
CA GLY A 48 -34.57 -2.89 4.14
C GLY A 48 -34.02 -1.49 3.93
N GLY A 49 -32.92 -1.39 3.18
CA GLY A 49 -32.12 -0.20 2.89
C GLY A 49 -32.85 1.15 2.95
N HIS A 50 -32.86 1.77 4.14
CA HIS A 50 -33.16 3.19 4.28
C HIS A 50 -32.03 4.02 3.66
N ALA A 51 -32.36 5.22 3.15
CA ALA A 51 -31.42 6.09 2.44
C ALA A 51 -30.15 6.42 3.25
N ASP A 52 -30.25 6.46 4.58
CA ASP A 52 -29.12 6.71 5.48
C ASP A 52 -28.11 5.57 5.50
N TYR A 53 -28.57 4.31 5.45
CA TYR A 53 -27.67 3.15 5.39
C TYR A 53 -26.94 3.09 4.06
N VAL A 54 -27.62 3.40 2.95
CA VAL A 54 -27.00 3.48 1.61
C VAL A 54 -25.93 4.57 1.56
N LYS A 55 -26.14 5.70 2.24
CA LYS A 55 -25.15 6.76 2.34
C LYS A 55 -23.92 6.31 3.15
N LYS A 56 -24.14 5.68 4.30
CA LYS A 56 -23.08 5.13 5.17
C LYS A 56 -22.25 4.07 4.44
N GLU A 57 -22.89 3.18 3.67
CA GLU A 57 -22.21 2.18 2.85
C GLU A 57 -21.31 2.82 1.80
N LYS A 58 -21.77 3.86 1.10
CA LYS A 58 -20.96 4.58 0.12
C LYS A 58 -19.73 5.23 0.74
N GLU A 59 -19.86 5.78 1.94
CA GLU A 59 -18.75 6.35 2.70
C GLU A 59 -17.73 5.26 3.09
N CYS A 60 -18.20 4.13 3.60
CA CYS A 60 -17.35 2.98 3.95
C CYS A 60 -16.65 2.39 2.72
N LEU A 61 -17.36 2.28 1.59
CA LEU A 61 -16.81 1.83 0.31
C LEU A 61 -15.70 2.78 -0.18
N HIS A 62 -15.91 4.09 -0.08
CA HIS A 62 -14.90 5.07 -0.47
C HIS A 62 -13.63 4.95 0.39
N GLU A 63 -13.80 4.78 1.71
CA GLU A 63 -12.69 4.54 2.62
C GLU A 63 -11.94 3.25 2.26
N PHE A 64 -12.66 2.14 2.06
CA PHE A 64 -12.08 0.85 1.66
C PHE A 64 -11.28 0.97 0.36
N LEU A 65 -11.82 1.64 -0.66
CA LEU A 65 -11.12 1.84 -1.95
C LEU A 65 -9.86 2.69 -1.78
N SER A 66 -9.90 3.73 -0.96
CA SER A 66 -8.74 4.59 -0.67
C SER A 66 -7.61 3.80 0.00
N ILE A 67 -7.94 3.01 1.03
CA ILE A 67 -6.96 2.19 1.75
C ILE A 67 -6.42 1.08 0.83
N SER A 68 -7.27 0.45 0.02
CA SER A 68 -6.87 -0.57 -0.96
C SER A 68 -5.91 -0.03 -2.01
N LYS A 69 -6.13 1.20 -2.51
CA LYS A 69 -5.21 1.87 -3.44
C LYS A 69 -3.85 2.14 -2.79
N ALA A 70 -3.84 2.50 -1.51
CA ALA A 70 -2.61 2.67 -0.77
C ALA A 70 -1.87 1.33 -0.55
N GLU A 71 -2.60 0.23 -0.34
CA GLU A 71 -2.04 -1.13 -0.26
C GLU A 71 -1.40 -1.55 -1.59
N GLU A 72 -2.08 -1.31 -2.71
CA GLU A 72 -1.56 -1.58 -4.04
C GLU A 72 -0.26 -0.80 -4.30
N ALA A 73 -0.23 0.49 -3.95
CA ALA A 73 0.96 1.33 -4.09
C ALA A 73 2.13 0.81 -3.24
N TYR A 74 1.85 0.35 -2.01
CA TYR A 74 2.83 -0.27 -1.13
C TYR A 74 3.45 -1.53 -1.76
N TYR A 75 2.62 -2.45 -2.26
CA TYR A 75 3.13 -3.67 -2.90
C TYR A 75 3.85 -3.40 -4.21
N LYS A 76 3.42 -2.41 -5.01
CA LYS A 76 4.16 -1.93 -6.19
C LYS A 76 5.56 -1.45 -5.82
N GLN A 77 5.68 -0.66 -4.75
CA GLN A 77 6.98 -0.20 -4.27
C GLN A 77 7.84 -1.38 -3.77
N LYS A 78 7.27 -2.29 -2.99
CA LYS A 78 7.96 -3.48 -2.47
C LYS A 78 8.48 -4.37 -3.60
N SER A 79 7.65 -4.61 -4.62
CA SER A 79 8.02 -5.33 -5.84
C SER A 79 9.17 -4.63 -6.56
N ARG A 80 9.08 -3.31 -6.82
CA ARG A 80 10.18 -2.55 -7.44
C ARG A 80 11.51 -2.68 -6.69
N VAL A 81 11.48 -2.61 -5.36
CA VAL A 81 12.68 -2.81 -4.53
C VAL A 81 13.23 -4.23 -4.68
N GLN A 82 12.35 -5.24 -4.68
CA GLN A 82 12.76 -6.64 -4.90
C GLN A 82 13.36 -6.84 -6.29
N TRP A 83 12.74 -6.29 -7.33
CA TRP A 83 13.24 -6.32 -8.71
C TRP A 83 14.59 -5.62 -8.84
N LEU A 84 14.79 -4.47 -8.20
CA LEU A 84 16.08 -3.79 -8.16
C LEU A 84 17.16 -4.64 -7.47
N ASN A 85 16.83 -5.29 -6.34
CA ASN A 85 17.77 -6.18 -5.65
C ASN A 85 18.14 -7.41 -6.51
N LEU A 86 17.17 -8.02 -7.19
CA LEU A 86 17.39 -9.15 -8.10
C LEU A 86 18.17 -8.72 -9.37
N GLY A 87 17.88 -7.52 -9.89
CA GLY A 87 18.58 -6.92 -11.03
C GLY A 87 20.02 -6.55 -10.72
N GLU A 88 20.31 -6.05 -9.52
CA GLU A 88 21.69 -5.86 -9.04
C GLU A 88 22.45 -7.19 -8.94
N GLN A 89 21.78 -8.29 -8.61
CA GLN A 89 22.39 -9.63 -8.65
C GLN A 89 22.59 -10.15 -10.09
N ASN A 90 21.79 -9.70 -11.05
CA ASN A 90 22.00 -9.93 -12.49
C ASN A 90 23.00 -8.98 -13.16
N SER A 91 23.71 -8.15 -12.38
CA SER A 91 24.76 -7.24 -12.87
C SER A 91 25.81 -7.94 -13.75
N TYR A 92 26.07 -9.23 -13.54
CA TYR A 92 26.97 -10.01 -14.41
C TYR A 92 26.43 -10.19 -15.83
N PHE A 93 25.12 -10.48 -15.97
CA PHE A 93 24.47 -10.70 -17.26
C PHE A 93 24.35 -9.40 -18.07
N PHE A 94 24.00 -8.28 -17.42
CA PHE A 94 23.89 -6.98 -18.09
C PHE A 94 25.23 -6.34 -18.44
N LYS A 95 26.35 -6.74 -17.81
CA LYS A 95 27.70 -6.35 -18.24
C LYS A 95 28.17 -7.06 -19.51
N LEU A 96 27.60 -8.23 -19.82
CA LEU A 96 27.99 -9.04 -20.98
C LEU A 96 27.26 -8.63 -22.26
N VAL A 97 26.11 -7.98 -22.15
CA VAL A 97 25.42 -7.38 -23.30
C VAL A 97 26.08 -6.03 -23.62
N LYS A 98 27.18 -6.06 -24.38
CA LYS A 98 27.70 -4.87 -25.07
C LYS A 98 26.81 -4.58 -26.28
N ILE A 99 26.23 -3.38 -26.32
CA ILE A 99 25.72 -2.74 -27.54
C ILE A 99 26.91 -2.20 -28.32
#